data_AF-A0A8I1KK35-F1
#
_entry.id   AF-A0A8I1KK35-F1
#
_cell.length_a   1.000
_cell.length_b   1.000
_cell.length_c   1.000
_cell.angle_alpha   90.00
_cell.angle_beta   90.00
_cell.angle_gamma   90.00
#
_symmetry.space_group_name_H-M   'P 1'
#
loop_
_entity.id
_entity.type
_entity.pdbx_description
1 polymer ?
#
loop_
_entity_poly.entity_id
_entity_poly.type
_entity_poly.pdbx_seq_one_letter_code
_entity_poly.pdbx_strand_id
1 'polypeptide(L)'
;MNRKLLSDVDVGAYNVIFVMPKLRELLTRDTDKSELVIADAQGVEREIRRVRVLIAEKERSLTDPQIVINVIRSMDELYGSLSALHPDMGVSLAIGSIDSGGAKSFDFFGAGVVMDDMSTLLVNVWDRVKYSPEENFRYQIEVAMMAAGFVSRIKEAQAQQIIGEELAQRTMRVVAKSIETMFRSGAYTEEMDAGREVRASNVLKPRTQLIEFKHEDRADVKRDDARPALDAAAVPMPKAADILRDLQDQLDLKETAEAA
;
A
#
# COMPACT_ATOMS: atom_id res chain seq x y z
N MET A 1 5.65 19.08 46.75
CA MET A 1 5.51 17.73 46.16
C MET A 1 4.18 17.68 45.43
N ASN A 2 4.22 17.64 44.10
CA ASN A 2 3.16 18.12 43.21
C ASN A 2 2.23 16.95 42.79
N ARG A 3 1.09 16.79 43.48
CA ARG A 3 0.17 15.64 43.31
C ARG A 3 -0.66 15.68 42.01
N LYS A 4 -0.66 16.81 41.28
CA LYS A 4 -1.38 16.99 40.00
C LYS A 4 -0.62 16.48 38.76
N LEU A 5 0.70 16.31 38.84
CA LEU A 5 1.49 15.81 37.69
C LEU A 5 1.42 14.28 37.54
N LEU A 6 0.98 13.55 38.56
CA LEU A 6 0.84 12.08 38.50
C LEU A 6 -0.49 11.63 37.87
N SER A 7 -1.56 12.43 37.96
CA SER A 7 -2.86 12.07 37.38
C SER A 7 -2.89 12.18 35.85
N ASP A 8 -2.15 13.12 35.27
CA ASP A 8 -2.14 13.32 33.81
C ASP A 8 -1.29 12.25 33.09
N VAL A 9 -0.28 11.71 33.77
CA VAL A 9 0.55 10.61 33.25
C VAL A 9 -0.23 9.29 33.21
N ASP A 10 -1.07 9.02 34.22
CA ASP A 10 -1.88 7.80 34.29
C ASP A 10 -3.01 7.79 33.24
N VAL A 11 -3.64 8.94 32.94
CA VAL A 11 -4.68 9.02 31.90
C VAL A 11 -4.08 8.89 30.49
N GLY A 12 -2.90 9.47 30.26
CA GLY A 12 -2.15 9.29 29.01
C GLY A 12 -1.75 7.84 28.76
N ALA A 13 -1.26 7.15 29.80
CA ALA A 13 -0.92 5.73 29.73
C ALA A 13 -2.17 4.85 29.55
N TYR A 14 -3.28 5.16 30.21
CA TYR A 14 -4.54 4.43 30.07
C TYR A 14 -5.10 4.54 28.64
N ASN A 15 -5.04 5.73 28.04
CA ASN A 15 -5.47 5.96 26.65
C ASN A 15 -4.60 5.18 25.66
N VAL A 16 -3.27 5.17 25.84
CA VAL A 16 -2.38 4.44 24.92
C VAL A 16 -2.51 2.92 25.09
N ILE A 17 -2.65 2.41 26.32
CA ILE A 17 -2.64 0.96 26.57
C ILE A 17 -4.01 0.33 26.29
N PHE A 18 -5.13 1.01 26.54
CA PHE A 18 -6.47 0.43 26.38
C PHE A 18 -7.23 0.92 25.15
N VAL A 19 -7.04 2.17 24.73
CA VAL A 19 -7.79 2.74 23.59
C VAL A 19 -7.09 2.44 22.27
N MET A 20 -5.75 2.47 22.22
CA MET A 20 -5.04 2.16 20.96
C MET A 20 -5.25 0.73 20.45
N PRO A 21 -5.27 -0.33 21.29
CA PRO A 21 -5.60 -1.67 20.79
C PRO A 21 -7.03 -1.77 20.24
N LYS A 22 -8.01 -1.12 20.89
CA LYS A 22 -9.40 -1.10 20.42
C LYS A 22 -9.58 -0.28 19.14
N LEU A 23 -8.88 0.85 19.02
CA LEU A 23 -8.83 1.62 17.79
C LEU A 23 -8.15 0.83 16.67
N ARG A 24 -7.09 0.07 16.98
CA ARG A 24 -6.47 -0.84 16.03
C ARG A 24 -7.45 -1.90 15.57
N GLU A 25 -8.17 -2.57 16.47
CA GLU A 25 -9.20 -3.56 16.10
C GLU A 25 -10.32 -2.96 15.23
N LEU A 26 -10.75 -1.72 15.51
CA LEU A 26 -11.74 -1.01 14.69
C LEU A 26 -11.22 -0.57 13.31
N LEU A 27 -9.91 -0.35 13.19
CA LEU A 27 -9.26 0.08 11.96
C LEU A 27 -8.74 -1.10 11.12
N THR A 28 -8.54 -2.27 11.72
CA THR A 28 -8.19 -3.50 11.01
C THR A 28 -9.42 -4.07 10.31
N ARG A 29 -9.33 -4.23 8.99
CA ARG A 29 -10.37 -4.92 8.21
C ARG A 29 -10.15 -6.42 8.35
N ASP A 30 -11.22 -7.21 8.27
CA ASP A 30 -11.09 -8.67 8.23
C ASP A 30 -10.27 -9.16 7.02
N THR A 31 -10.24 -8.37 5.94
CA THR A 31 -9.39 -8.57 4.75
C THR A 31 -7.91 -8.30 5.00
N ASP A 32 -7.52 -7.76 6.15
CA ASP A 32 -6.11 -7.52 6.47
C ASP A 32 -5.39 -8.77 6.96
N LYS A 33 -6.13 -9.88 7.20
CA LYS A 33 -5.57 -11.19 7.50
C LYS A 33 -4.80 -11.70 6.28
N SER A 34 -3.53 -12.06 6.48
CA SER A 34 -2.64 -12.55 5.43
C SER A 34 -2.96 -13.97 4.97
N GLU A 35 -3.60 -14.76 5.84
CA GLU A 35 -3.96 -16.14 5.62
C GLU A 35 -5.43 -16.32 5.95
N LEU A 36 -6.16 -16.93 5.03
CA LEU A 36 -7.57 -17.28 5.15
C LEU A 36 -7.69 -18.78 4.92
N VAL A 37 -8.64 -19.41 5.61
CA VAL A 37 -9.01 -20.81 5.35
C VAL A 37 -10.42 -20.79 4.80
N ILE A 38 -10.60 -21.35 3.60
CA ILE A 38 -11.94 -21.63 3.08
C ILE A 38 -12.17 -23.13 3.21
N ALA A 39 -13.27 -23.49 3.88
CA ALA A 39 -13.84 -24.82 3.74
C ALA A 39 -14.63 -24.84 2.43
N ASP A 40 -14.23 -25.69 1.49
CA ASP A 40 -15.01 -25.94 0.27
C ASP A 40 -16.42 -26.44 0.64
N ALA A 41 -17.36 -26.44 -0.31
CA ALA A 41 -18.70 -27.00 -0.11
C ALA A 41 -18.67 -28.48 0.33
N GLN A 42 -17.56 -29.19 0.10
CA GLN A 42 -17.30 -30.55 0.59
C GLN A 42 -16.52 -30.62 1.92
N GLY A 43 -16.28 -29.48 2.59
CA GLY A 43 -15.59 -29.40 3.89
C GLY A 43 -14.08 -29.57 3.83
N VAL A 44 -13.46 -29.51 2.63
CA VAL A 44 -12.00 -29.53 2.49
C VAL A 44 -11.47 -28.14 2.79
N GLU A 45 -10.67 -28.01 3.85
CA GLU A 45 -9.97 -26.77 4.18
C GLU A 45 -8.86 -26.54 3.15
N ARG A 46 -8.91 -25.38 2.49
CA ARG A 46 -7.85 -24.91 1.60
C ARG A 46 -7.24 -23.64 2.16
N GLU A 47 -5.91 -23.63 2.21
CA GLU A 47 -5.13 -22.47 2.60
C GLU A 47 -5.18 -21.42 1.48
N ILE A 48 -5.57 -20.21 1.85
CA ILE A 48 -5.59 -19.05 0.97
C ILE A 48 -4.62 -18.03 1.54
N ARG A 49 -3.73 -17.53 0.68
CA ARG A 49 -2.73 -16.55 1.06
C ARG A 49 -2.93 -15.25 0.30
N ARG A 50 -2.59 -14.15 0.96
CA ARG A 50 -2.60 -12.81 0.39
C ARG A 50 -1.26 -12.46 -0.24
N VAL A 51 -1.29 -11.87 -1.44
CA VAL A 51 -0.16 -11.10 -2.00
C VAL A 51 -0.64 -9.68 -2.23
N ARG A 52 0.08 -8.72 -1.64
CA ARG A 52 -0.16 -7.29 -1.81
C ARG A 52 0.71 -6.76 -2.94
N VAL A 53 0.07 -6.15 -3.93
CA VAL A 53 0.74 -5.46 -5.04
C VAL A 53 0.52 -3.97 -4.90
N LEU A 54 1.59 -3.20 -5.00
CA LEU A 54 1.60 -1.74 -4.97
C LEU A 54 1.94 -1.19 -6.36
N ILE A 55 1.44 0.00 -6.67
CA ILE A 55 1.86 0.75 -7.86
C ILE A 55 2.83 1.84 -7.42
N ALA A 56 3.99 1.89 -8.05
CA ALA A 56 4.96 2.94 -7.85
C ALA A 56 4.45 4.21 -8.52
N GLU A 57 4.11 5.20 -7.71
CA GLU A 57 3.58 6.48 -8.18
C GLU A 57 4.61 7.57 -7.95
N LYS A 58 4.63 8.56 -8.85
CA LYS A 58 5.35 9.80 -8.56
C LYS A 58 4.53 10.61 -7.55
N GLU A 59 5.20 11.33 -6.68
CA GLU A 59 4.51 12.22 -5.75
C GLU A 59 3.60 13.19 -6.51
N ARG A 60 2.36 13.38 -6.02
CA ARG A 60 1.33 14.25 -6.62
C ARG A 60 0.96 13.90 -8.07
N SER A 61 1.00 12.63 -8.42
CA SER A 61 0.56 12.14 -9.73
C SER A 61 -0.73 11.33 -9.63
N LEU A 62 -1.58 11.42 -10.65
CA LEU A 62 -2.75 10.58 -10.82
C LEU A 62 -2.41 9.41 -11.72
N THR A 63 -2.91 8.24 -11.34
CA THR A 63 -2.66 6.98 -12.05
C THR A 63 -3.66 6.80 -13.16
N ASP A 64 -3.14 6.62 -14.38
CA ASP A 64 -3.93 6.28 -15.55
C ASP A 64 -4.71 4.97 -15.27
N PRO A 65 -6.05 4.94 -15.48
CA PRO A 65 -6.86 3.73 -15.29
C PRO A 65 -6.30 2.50 -16.03
N GLN A 66 -5.64 2.70 -17.17
CA GLN A 66 -5.03 1.61 -17.93
C GLN A 66 -3.91 0.90 -17.15
N ILE A 67 -3.19 1.62 -16.28
CA ILE A 67 -2.19 1.03 -15.38
C ILE A 67 -2.89 0.04 -14.44
N VAL A 68 -3.98 0.45 -13.79
CA VAL A 68 -4.73 -0.41 -12.86
C VAL A 68 -5.28 -1.65 -13.58
N ILE A 69 -5.86 -1.47 -14.78
CA ILE A 69 -6.36 -2.58 -15.60
C ILE A 69 -5.22 -3.55 -15.96
N ASN A 70 -4.06 -3.01 -16.35
CA ASN A 70 -2.90 -3.83 -16.71
C ASN A 70 -2.38 -4.64 -15.52
N VAL A 71 -2.33 -4.05 -14.32
CA VAL A 71 -1.90 -4.74 -13.09
C VAL A 71 -2.87 -5.87 -12.76
N ILE A 72 -4.18 -5.59 -12.72
CA ILE A 72 -5.20 -6.60 -12.40
C ILE A 72 -5.17 -7.75 -13.42
N ARG A 73 -5.14 -7.43 -14.73
CA ARG A 73 -5.09 -8.45 -15.78
C ARG A 73 -3.80 -9.26 -15.72
N SER A 74 -2.66 -8.63 -15.47
CA SER A 74 -1.38 -9.34 -15.38
C SER A 74 -1.35 -10.28 -14.18
N MET A 75 -1.93 -9.88 -13.05
CA MET A 75 -2.04 -10.75 -11.88
C MET A 75 -2.95 -11.95 -12.14
N ASP A 76 -4.09 -11.74 -12.80
CA ASP A 76 -5.01 -12.83 -13.18
C ASP A 76 -4.36 -13.81 -14.17
N GLU A 77 -3.71 -13.30 -15.23
CA GLU A 77 -2.98 -14.13 -16.21
C GLU A 77 -1.82 -14.90 -15.57
N LEU A 78 -1.08 -14.26 -14.66
CA LEU A 78 0.04 -14.87 -13.93
C LEU A 78 -0.46 -15.98 -13.00
N TYR A 79 -1.47 -15.68 -12.18
CA TYR A 79 -2.07 -16.67 -11.28
C TYR A 79 -2.67 -17.84 -12.07
N GLY A 80 -3.44 -17.58 -13.13
CA GLY A 80 -4.04 -18.63 -13.96
C GLY A 80 -3.00 -19.53 -14.62
N SER A 81 -1.86 -18.97 -15.02
CA SER A 81 -0.75 -19.74 -15.60
C SER A 81 -0.04 -20.62 -14.57
N LEU A 82 0.12 -20.13 -13.34
CA LEU A 82 0.75 -20.87 -12.25
C LEU A 82 -0.19 -21.91 -11.64
N SER A 83 -1.49 -21.61 -11.51
CA SER A 83 -2.49 -22.56 -11.00
C SER A 83 -2.72 -23.74 -11.94
N ALA A 84 -2.48 -23.58 -13.24
CA ALA A 84 -2.49 -24.69 -14.19
C ALA A 84 -1.41 -25.75 -13.91
N LEU A 85 -0.37 -25.43 -13.13
CA LEU A 85 0.63 -26.39 -12.66
C LEU A 85 0.17 -27.16 -11.42
N HIS A 86 -0.94 -26.75 -10.81
CA HIS A 86 -1.49 -27.25 -9.55
C HIS A 86 -3.00 -27.55 -9.70
N PRO A 87 -3.39 -28.56 -10.49
CA PRO A 87 -4.78 -28.78 -10.91
C PRO A 87 -5.75 -29.04 -9.74
N ASP A 88 -5.25 -29.55 -8.62
CA ASP A 88 -6.07 -29.93 -7.46
C ASP A 88 -6.47 -28.74 -6.56
N MET A 89 -5.90 -27.55 -6.81
CA MET A 89 -6.07 -26.40 -5.91
C MET A 89 -7.43 -25.72 -6.06
N GLY A 90 -8.03 -25.70 -7.25
CA GLY A 90 -9.40 -25.26 -7.54
C GLY A 90 -9.88 -23.92 -6.93
N VAL A 91 -8.99 -23.05 -6.46
CA VAL A 91 -9.30 -21.73 -5.88
C VAL A 91 -9.03 -20.67 -6.93
N SER A 92 -10.03 -19.85 -7.23
CA SER A 92 -9.89 -18.69 -8.13
C SER A 92 -9.20 -17.53 -7.42
N LEU A 93 -8.49 -16.69 -8.19
CA LEU A 93 -7.95 -15.43 -7.68
C LEU A 93 -9.09 -14.48 -7.33
N ALA A 94 -9.00 -13.82 -6.18
CA ALA A 94 -9.93 -12.78 -5.75
C ALA A 94 -9.18 -11.51 -5.33
N ILE A 95 -9.81 -10.36 -5.50
CA ILE A 95 -9.32 -9.08 -4.94
C ILE A 95 -10.09 -8.84 -3.65
N GLY A 96 -9.39 -8.84 -2.52
CA GLY A 96 -10.01 -8.59 -1.22
C GLY A 96 -10.08 -7.11 -0.88
N SER A 97 -9.08 -6.32 -1.29
CA SER A 97 -9.04 -4.89 -1.02
C SER A 97 -8.37 -4.11 -2.15
N ILE A 98 -8.80 -2.86 -2.34
CA ILE A 98 -8.13 -1.84 -3.14
C ILE A 98 -8.03 -0.61 -2.25
N ASP A 99 -6.81 -0.14 -2.00
CA ASP A 99 -6.55 1.02 -1.15
C ASP A 99 -5.68 2.05 -1.90
N SER A 100 -5.91 3.33 -1.65
CA SER A 100 -5.16 4.43 -2.22
C SER A 100 -4.33 5.22 -1.21
N GLY A 101 -4.14 4.70 0.02
CA GLY A 101 -3.41 5.34 1.13
C GLY A 101 -2.09 6.03 0.75
N GLY A 102 -0.94 5.40 1.01
CA GLY A 102 0.38 5.98 0.67
C GLY A 102 0.79 5.74 -0.79
N ALA A 103 0.34 4.61 -1.35
CA ALA A 103 0.42 4.25 -2.76
C ALA A 103 -0.82 3.43 -3.08
N LYS A 104 -1.25 3.40 -4.35
CA LYS A 104 -2.31 2.47 -4.75
C LYS A 104 -1.86 1.04 -4.54
N SER A 105 -2.68 0.25 -3.86
CA SER A 105 -2.40 -1.14 -3.53
C SER A 105 -3.62 -2.02 -3.73
N PHE A 106 -3.34 -3.28 -4.04
CA PHE A 106 -4.31 -4.32 -4.32
C PHE A 106 -3.94 -5.55 -3.51
N ASP A 107 -4.88 -6.05 -2.70
CA ASP A 107 -4.72 -7.29 -1.97
C ASP A 107 -5.37 -8.42 -2.75
N PHE A 108 -4.55 -9.28 -3.33
CA PHE A 108 -4.98 -10.48 -4.05
C PHE A 108 -4.96 -11.70 -3.13
N PHE A 109 -5.97 -12.54 -3.24
CA PHE A 109 -6.13 -13.79 -2.48
C PHE A 109 -6.28 -14.97 -3.45
N GLY A 110 -5.53 -16.04 -3.21
CA GLY A 110 -5.58 -17.26 -4.01
C GLY A 110 -5.03 -18.45 -3.24
N ALA A 111 -4.95 -19.61 -3.89
CA ALA A 111 -4.39 -20.82 -3.29
C ALA A 111 -2.98 -20.55 -2.75
N GLY A 112 -2.72 -20.89 -1.49
CA GLY A 112 -1.48 -20.55 -0.79
C GLY A 112 -0.22 -20.91 -1.57
N VAL A 113 -0.14 -22.16 -2.06
CA VAL A 113 1.00 -22.65 -2.85
C VAL A 113 1.23 -21.85 -4.13
N VAL A 114 0.17 -21.43 -4.82
CA VAL A 114 0.26 -20.66 -6.07
C VAL A 114 0.71 -19.23 -5.79
N MET A 115 0.20 -18.64 -4.70
CA MET A 115 0.56 -17.29 -4.28
C MET A 115 2.02 -17.20 -3.82
N ASP A 116 2.51 -18.24 -3.13
CA ASP A 116 3.92 -18.36 -2.73
C ASP A 116 4.85 -18.52 -3.92
N ASP A 117 4.47 -19.39 -4.86
CA ASP A 117 5.17 -19.58 -6.12
C ASP A 117 5.27 -18.26 -6.90
N MET A 118 4.18 -17.50 -6.92
CA MET A 118 4.11 -16.20 -7.58
C MET A 118 5.00 -15.16 -6.90
N SER A 119 4.88 -14.96 -5.58
CA SER A 119 5.72 -14.00 -4.84
C SER A 119 7.21 -14.34 -5.00
N THR A 120 7.56 -15.61 -4.82
CA THR A 120 8.94 -16.10 -5.01
C THR A 120 9.45 -15.84 -6.42
N LEU A 121 8.63 -16.07 -7.45
CA LEU A 121 9.01 -15.82 -8.84
C LEU A 121 9.24 -14.33 -9.10
N LEU A 122 8.32 -13.47 -8.65
CA LEU A 122 8.41 -12.02 -8.83
C LEU A 122 9.67 -11.45 -8.20
N VAL A 123 9.96 -11.84 -6.97
CA VAL A 123 11.17 -11.43 -6.24
C VAL A 123 12.43 -11.92 -6.97
N ASN A 124 12.46 -13.17 -7.40
CA ASN A 124 13.61 -13.74 -8.11
C ASN A 124 13.87 -13.07 -9.46
N VAL A 125 12.81 -12.75 -10.21
CA VAL A 125 12.93 -12.04 -11.48
C VAL A 125 13.43 -10.63 -11.23
N TRP A 126 12.82 -9.92 -10.27
CA TRP A 126 13.24 -8.58 -9.87
C TRP A 126 14.73 -8.51 -9.51
N ASP A 127 15.20 -9.45 -8.67
CA ASP A 127 16.60 -9.49 -8.23
C ASP A 127 17.61 -9.55 -9.36
N ARG A 128 17.21 -10.14 -10.49
CA ARG A 128 18.05 -10.33 -11.67
C ARG A 128 17.95 -9.18 -12.66
N VAL A 129 16.81 -8.48 -12.72
CA VAL A 129 16.58 -7.41 -13.70
C VAL A 129 16.75 -6.00 -13.15
N LYS A 130 16.85 -5.81 -11.82
CA LYS A 130 16.90 -4.49 -11.17
C LYS A 130 18.07 -3.58 -11.58
N TYR A 131 19.17 -4.15 -12.07
CA TYR A 131 20.34 -3.40 -12.59
C TYR A 131 20.40 -3.36 -14.12
N SER A 132 19.44 -3.99 -14.77
CA SER A 132 19.50 -4.19 -16.21
C SER A 132 19.03 -2.95 -16.95
N PRO A 133 19.73 -2.51 -18.01
CA PRO A 133 19.22 -1.44 -18.86
C PRO A 133 17.91 -1.88 -19.52
N GLU A 134 16.98 -0.94 -19.72
CA GLU A 134 15.63 -1.23 -20.22
C GLU A 134 15.61 -1.82 -21.66
N GLU A 135 16.72 -1.78 -22.38
CA GLU A 135 16.83 -2.40 -23.71
C GLU A 135 16.66 -3.92 -23.60
N ASN A 136 15.67 -4.47 -24.33
CA ASN A 136 15.32 -5.89 -24.30
C ASN A 136 14.83 -6.42 -22.94
N PHE A 137 14.15 -5.59 -22.15
CA PHE A 137 13.57 -5.97 -20.84
C PHE A 137 12.78 -7.29 -20.86
N ARG A 138 12.04 -7.55 -21.95
CA ARG A 138 11.35 -8.83 -22.21
C ARG A 138 12.28 -10.04 -22.12
N TYR A 139 13.35 -10.00 -22.89
CA TYR A 139 14.31 -11.09 -22.99
C TYR A 139 15.03 -11.31 -21.64
N GLN A 140 15.35 -10.23 -20.94
CA GLN A 140 15.95 -10.30 -19.62
C GLN A 140 15.03 -10.98 -18.59
N ILE A 141 13.72 -10.72 -18.65
CA ILE A 141 12.73 -11.42 -17.82
C ILE A 141 12.70 -12.91 -18.14
N GLU A 142 12.72 -13.29 -19.42
CA GLU A 142 12.75 -14.70 -19.83
C GLU A 142 14.02 -15.41 -19.33
N VAL A 143 15.18 -14.75 -19.43
CA VAL A 143 16.45 -15.25 -18.86
C VAL A 143 16.38 -15.34 -17.33
N ALA A 144 15.80 -14.35 -16.67
CA ALA A 144 15.65 -14.34 -15.22
C ALA A 144 14.73 -15.49 -14.75
N MET A 145 13.65 -15.79 -15.49
CA MET A 145 12.77 -16.91 -15.21
C MET A 145 13.46 -18.26 -15.38
N MET A 146 14.29 -18.41 -16.44
CA MET A 146 15.14 -19.58 -16.61
C MET A 146 16.09 -19.76 -15.42
N ALA A 147 16.76 -18.68 -15.01
CA ALA A 147 17.68 -18.68 -13.89
C ALA A 147 17.00 -18.83 -12.51
N ALA A 148 15.70 -18.53 -12.42
CA ALA A 148 14.87 -18.78 -11.25
C ALA A 148 14.35 -20.23 -11.18
N GLY A 149 14.72 -21.08 -12.14
CA GLY A 149 14.30 -22.48 -12.19
C GLY A 149 12.86 -22.69 -12.65
N PHE A 150 12.17 -21.65 -13.11
CA PHE A 150 10.77 -21.75 -13.55
C PHE A 150 10.60 -22.69 -14.75
N VAL A 151 11.53 -22.62 -15.71
CA VAL A 151 11.51 -23.50 -16.89
C VAL A 151 11.75 -24.97 -16.51
N SER A 152 12.59 -25.23 -15.50
CA SER A 152 12.79 -26.58 -14.98
C SER A 152 11.50 -27.13 -14.35
N ARG A 153 10.79 -26.32 -13.56
CA ARG A 153 9.49 -26.69 -12.97
C ARG A 153 8.45 -27.03 -14.04
N ILE A 154 8.37 -26.25 -15.12
CA ILE A 154 7.47 -26.57 -16.24
C ILE A 154 7.84 -27.89 -16.91
N LYS A 155 9.14 -28.16 -17.11
CA LYS A 155 9.60 -29.43 -17.68
C LYS A 155 9.29 -30.62 -16.76
N GLU A 156 9.39 -30.45 -15.45
CA GLU A 156 9.00 -31.46 -14.47
C GLU A 156 7.49 -31.72 -14.51
N ALA A 157 6.65 -30.68 -14.55
CA ALA A 157 5.20 -30.82 -14.70
C ALA A 157 4.81 -31.52 -16.01
N GLN A 158 5.55 -31.23 -17.10
CA GLN A 158 5.38 -31.92 -18.38
C GLN A 158 5.78 -33.40 -18.29
N ALA A 159 6.90 -33.72 -17.63
CA ALA A 159 7.35 -35.09 -17.41
C ALA A 159 6.37 -35.89 -16.55
N GLN A 160 5.70 -35.23 -15.60
CA GLN A 160 4.64 -35.79 -14.76
C GLN A 160 3.27 -35.86 -15.46
N GLN A 161 3.17 -35.44 -16.73
CA GLN A 161 1.92 -35.39 -17.51
C GLN A 161 0.82 -34.51 -16.89
N ILE A 162 1.18 -33.57 -16.01
CA ILE A 162 0.25 -32.58 -15.46
C ILE A 162 -0.18 -31.61 -16.55
N ILE A 163 0.76 -31.22 -17.43
CA ILE A 163 0.53 -30.30 -18.55
C ILE A 163 1.06 -30.89 -19.87
N GLY A 164 0.38 -30.57 -20.97
CA GLY A 164 0.86 -30.84 -22.32
C GLY A 164 1.91 -29.84 -22.80
N GLU A 165 2.64 -30.17 -23.87
CA GLU A 165 3.70 -29.32 -24.43
C GLU A 165 3.19 -27.95 -24.88
N GLU A 166 2.04 -27.90 -25.55
CA GLU A 166 1.45 -26.63 -26.01
C GLU A 166 1.11 -25.72 -24.82
N LEU A 167 0.55 -26.30 -23.75
CA LEU A 167 0.22 -25.56 -22.54
C LEU A 167 1.48 -25.08 -21.85
N ALA A 168 2.53 -25.90 -21.75
CA ALA A 168 3.83 -25.52 -21.19
C ALA A 168 4.44 -24.30 -21.91
N GLN A 169 4.46 -24.32 -23.24
CA GLN A 169 4.98 -23.20 -24.03
C GLN A 169 4.12 -21.93 -23.85
N ARG A 170 2.80 -22.09 -23.82
CA ARG A 170 1.87 -20.98 -23.57
C ARG A 170 2.09 -20.38 -22.18
N THR A 171 2.19 -21.21 -21.14
CA THR A 171 2.44 -20.80 -19.76
C THR A 171 3.74 -19.99 -19.66
N MET A 172 4.84 -20.46 -20.23
CA MET A 172 6.11 -19.70 -20.23
C MET A 172 5.95 -18.30 -20.84
N ARG A 173 5.29 -18.22 -21.99
CA ARG A 173 5.09 -16.95 -22.70
C ARG A 173 4.20 -15.99 -21.92
N VAL A 174 3.09 -16.48 -21.39
CA VAL A 174 2.12 -15.69 -20.63
C VAL A 174 2.75 -15.17 -19.34
N VAL A 175 3.38 -16.04 -18.54
CA VAL A 175 4.04 -15.64 -17.28
C VAL A 175 5.05 -14.53 -17.50
N ALA A 176 5.96 -14.69 -18.47
CA ALA A 176 6.91 -13.64 -18.78
C ALA A 176 6.19 -12.34 -19.20
N LYS A 177 5.07 -12.41 -19.92
CA LYS A 177 4.33 -11.24 -20.46
C LYS A 177 3.58 -10.50 -19.36
N SER A 178 2.99 -11.23 -18.45
CA SER A 178 2.32 -10.69 -17.29
C SER A 178 3.33 -9.99 -16.37
N ILE A 179 4.49 -10.60 -16.10
CA ILE A 179 5.56 -9.97 -15.31
C ILE A 179 6.07 -8.68 -15.98
N GLU A 180 6.35 -8.73 -17.28
CA GLU A 180 6.78 -7.54 -18.03
C GLU A 180 5.74 -6.41 -17.98
N THR A 181 4.48 -6.74 -18.24
CA THR A 181 3.39 -5.76 -18.28
C THR A 181 3.18 -5.14 -16.90
N MET A 182 3.30 -5.95 -15.84
CA MET A 182 3.20 -5.51 -14.46
C MET A 182 4.35 -4.54 -14.10
N PHE A 183 5.59 -4.91 -14.40
CA PHE A 183 6.76 -4.08 -14.13
C PHE A 183 6.73 -2.76 -14.91
N ARG A 184 6.30 -2.79 -16.19
CA ARG A 184 6.11 -1.56 -17.00
C ARG A 184 4.97 -0.67 -16.50
N SER A 185 4.00 -1.26 -15.81
CA SER A 185 2.92 -0.55 -15.13
C SER A 185 3.34 -0.05 -13.75
N GLY A 186 4.61 -0.24 -13.36
CA GLY A 186 5.14 0.16 -12.07
C GLY A 186 4.66 -0.68 -10.89
N ALA A 187 4.13 -1.88 -11.13
CA ALA A 187 3.66 -2.73 -10.06
C ALA A 187 4.79 -3.56 -9.42
N TYR A 188 4.76 -3.64 -8.09
CA TYR A 188 5.74 -4.35 -7.26
C TYR A 188 5.08 -4.92 -6.00
N THR A 189 5.72 -5.87 -5.33
CA THR A 189 5.29 -6.39 -4.02
C THR A 189 6.13 -5.79 -2.89
N GLU A 190 5.66 -5.89 -1.65
CA GLU A 190 6.41 -5.41 -0.48
C GLU A 190 7.79 -6.10 -0.36
N GLU A 191 7.90 -7.38 -0.72
CA GLU A 191 9.18 -8.11 -0.62
C GLU A 191 10.23 -7.63 -1.65
N MET A 192 9.79 -7.02 -2.74
CA MET A 192 10.69 -6.44 -3.76
C MET A 192 11.36 -5.14 -3.28
N ASP A 193 10.81 -4.51 -2.24
CA ASP A 193 11.35 -3.30 -1.60
C ASP A 193 12.05 -3.59 -0.25
N ALA A 194 11.54 -4.57 0.50
CA ALA A 194 11.99 -4.85 1.86
C ALA A 194 13.50 -5.16 1.94
N GLY A 195 14.22 -4.37 2.75
CA GLY A 195 15.64 -4.62 3.10
C GLY A 195 16.63 -4.53 1.94
N ARG A 196 16.26 -3.90 0.82
CA ARG A 196 17.06 -3.87 -0.42
C ARG A 196 17.68 -2.51 -0.69
N GLU A 197 18.88 -2.53 -1.27
CA GLU A 197 19.60 -1.33 -1.74
C GLU A 197 18.86 -0.68 -2.92
N VAL A 198 18.46 -1.49 -3.91
CA VAL A 198 17.64 -1.05 -5.04
C VAL A 198 16.19 -1.46 -4.80
N ARG A 199 15.37 -0.47 -4.48
CA ARG A 199 13.92 -0.61 -4.28
C ARG A 199 13.19 -0.58 -5.61
N ALA A 200 12.25 -1.50 -5.79
CA ALA A 200 11.39 -1.56 -6.96
C ALA A 200 10.56 -0.28 -7.11
N SER A 201 10.07 0.29 -6.01
CA SER A 201 9.33 1.56 -6.00
C SER A 201 10.09 2.73 -6.64
N ASN A 202 11.43 2.71 -6.60
CA ASN A 202 12.26 3.76 -7.19
C ASN A 202 12.54 3.55 -8.68
N VAL A 203 12.55 2.30 -9.13
CA VAL A 203 12.99 1.91 -10.49
C VAL A 203 11.81 1.65 -11.42
N LEU A 204 10.82 0.89 -10.96
CA LEU A 204 9.65 0.51 -11.74
C LEU A 204 8.65 1.67 -11.75
N LYS A 205 8.88 2.71 -12.55
CA LYS A 205 7.90 3.79 -12.71
C LYS A 205 7.02 3.55 -13.94
N PRO A 206 5.70 3.83 -13.87
CA PRO A 206 4.83 3.73 -15.03
C PRO A 206 5.38 4.57 -16.19
N ARG A 207 5.42 3.97 -17.39
CA ARG A 207 5.93 4.66 -18.58
C ARG A 207 4.96 5.68 -19.17
N THR A 208 3.69 5.61 -18.84
CA THR A 208 2.68 6.57 -19.29
C THR A 208 2.84 7.89 -18.54
N GLN A 209 2.59 9.01 -19.23
CA GLN A 209 2.59 10.32 -18.60
C GLN A 209 1.47 10.35 -17.55
N LEU A 210 1.84 10.58 -16.30
CA LEU A 210 0.88 10.72 -15.21
C LEU A 210 0.38 12.17 -15.17
N ILE A 211 -0.89 12.36 -14.80
CA ILE A 211 -1.44 13.70 -14.63
C ILE A 211 -0.94 14.22 -13.28
N GLU A 212 -0.11 15.26 -13.30
CA GLU A 212 0.44 15.84 -12.08
C GLU A 212 -0.46 16.98 -11.58
N PHE A 213 -0.67 17.06 -10.26
CA PHE A 213 -1.28 18.25 -9.69
C PHE A 213 -0.37 19.45 -9.99
N LYS A 214 -0.98 20.56 -10.40
CA LYS A 214 -0.27 21.82 -10.58
C LYS A 214 0.50 22.10 -9.30
N HIS A 215 1.80 22.38 -9.43
CA HIS A 215 2.54 22.96 -8.33
C HIS A 215 1.92 24.33 -8.08
N GLU A 216 1.02 24.41 -7.11
CA GLU A 216 1.03 25.57 -6.25
C GLU A 216 2.38 25.47 -5.55
N ASP A 217 3.41 26.07 -6.17
CA ASP A 217 4.37 26.79 -5.36
C ASP A 217 3.48 27.53 -4.38
N ARG A 218 3.55 27.17 -3.09
CA ARG A 218 3.10 28.09 -2.06
C ARG A 218 3.80 29.36 -2.48
N ALA A 219 3.04 30.30 -3.05
CA ALA A 219 3.54 31.63 -3.20
C ALA A 219 4.02 31.91 -1.81
N ASP A 220 5.34 32.07 -1.64
CA ASP A 220 5.85 32.82 -0.52
C ASP A 220 4.91 34.00 -0.50
N VAL A 221 4.04 34.03 0.50
CA VAL A 221 3.13 35.13 0.69
C VAL A 221 4.12 36.24 0.98
N LYS A 222 4.56 36.93 -0.07
CA LYS A 222 5.22 38.21 0.03
C LYS A 222 4.23 38.95 0.88
N ARG A 223 4.60 39.20 2.14
CA ARG A 223 3.87 40.10 3.00
C ARG A 223 3.58 41.28 2.11
N ASP A 224 2.30 41.47 1.86
CA ASP A 224 1.84 42.49 0.95
C ASP A 224 2.24 43.80 1.64
N ASP A 225 3.36 44.39 1.24
CA ASP A 225 3.86 45.68 1.74
C ASP A 225 2.89 46.83 1.37
N ALA A 226 1.73 46.50 0.81
CA ALA A 226 0.60 47.36 0.48
C ALA A 226 -0.52 47.36 1.54
N ARG A 227 -0.20 47.16 2.83
CA ARG A 227 -1.11 47.58 3.94
C ARG A 227 -0.53 48.70 4.82
N PRO A 228 -0.20 49.89 4.30
CA PRO A 228 0.00 51.06 5.15
C PRO A 228 -1.37 51.69 5.49
N ALA A 229 -2.20 51.04 6.32
CA ALA A 229 -3.40 51.70 6.87
C ALA A 229 -4.10 50.98 8.04
N LEU A 230 -3.80 49.71 8.35
CA LEU A 230 -4.56 48.96 9.37
C LEU A 230 -3.85 48.84 10.73
N ASP A 231 -2.55 49.14 10.82
CA ASP A 231 -1.82 49.15 12.10
C ASP A 231 -1.96 50.47 12.88
N ALA A 232 -2.50 51.53 12.27
CA ALA A 232 -2.74 52.81 12.95
C ALA A 232 -4.05 52.85 13.76
N ALA A 233 -4.91 51.84 13.61
CA ALA A 233 -6.18 51.71 14.32
C ALA A 233 -6.24 50.46 15.20
N ALA A 234 -5.08 49.88 15.55
CA ALA A 234 -5.01 48.88 16.60
C ALA A 234 -5.33 49.54 17.94
N VAL A 235 -6.61 49.54 18.31
CA VAL A 235 -7.03 49.74 19.69
C VAL A 235 -6.25 48.70 20.52
N PRO A 236 -5.48 49.12 21.55
CA PRO A 236 -4.71 48.16 22.33
C PRO A 236 -5.68 47.17 22.96
N MET A 237 -5.58 45.89 22.57
CA MET A 237 -6.31 44.84 23.28
C MET A 237 -5.84 44.84 24.73
N PRO A 238 -6.77 44.88 25.71
CA PRO A 238 -6.39 44.76 27.12
C PRO A 238 -5.66 43.43 27.32
N LYS A 239 -4.61 43.45 28.15
CA LYS A 239 -3.82 42.24 28.41
C LYS A 239 -4.75 41.20 29.02
N ALA A 240 -4.53 39.92 28.73
CA ALA A 240 -5.37 38.83 29.27
C ALA A 240 -5.49 38.87 30.81
N ALA A 241 -4.51 39.46 31.50
CA ALA A 241 -4.54 39.71 32.95
C ALA A 241 -5.64 40.71 33.37
N ASP A 242 -5.93 41.72 32.55
CA ASP A 242 -6.96 42.73 32.84
C ASP A 242 -8.36 42.16 32.60
N ILE A 243 -8.52 41.33 31.56
CA ILE A 243 -9.78 40.61 31.24
C ILE A 243 -10.13 39.61 32.34
N LEU A 244 -9.14 38.89 32.88
CA LEU A 244 -9.35 37.94 33.97
C LEU A 244 -9.69 38.64 35.29
N ARG A 245 -9.17 39.85 35.52
CA ARG A 245 -9.47 40.64 36.72
C ARG A 245 -10.90 41.19 36.70
N ASP A 246 -11.33 41.73 35.55
CA ASP A 246 -12.70 42.20 35.36
C ASP A 246 -13.74 41.07 35.48
N LEU A 247 -13.41 39.86 35.03
CA LEU A 247 -14.28 38.68 35.20
C LEU A 247 -14.36 38.22 36.65
N GLN A 248 -13.27 38.35 37.41
CA GLN A 248 -13.21 37.98 38.83
C GLN A 248 -14.00 38.99 39.68
N ASP A 249 -13.85 40.30 39.41
CA ASP A 249 -14.62 41.35 40.07
C ASP A 249 -16.14 41.24 39.76
N GLN A 250 -16.51 40.81 38.55
CA GLN A 250 -17.92 40.54 38.20
C GLN A 250 -18.51 39.28 38.85
N LEU A 251 -17.67 38.29 39.18
CA LEU A 251 -18.09 37.09 39.92
C LEU A 251 -18.29 37.42 41.41
N ASP A 252 -17.37 38.19 42.00
CA ASP A 252 -17.45 38.60 43.42
C ASP A 252 -18.63 39.57 43.69
N LEU A 253 -18.97 40.42 42.71
CA LEU A 253 -20.17 41.27 42.77
C LEU A 253 -21.50 40.49 42.68
N LYS A 254 -21.50 39.31 42.04
CA LYS A 254 -22.69 38.45 41.99
C LYS A 254 -22.87 37.64 43.26
N GLU A 255 -21.79 37.12 43.84
CA GLU A 255 -21.87 36.39 45.12
C GLU A 255 -22.29 37.29 46.28
N THR A 256 -21.94 38.58 46.26
CA THR A 256 -22.40 39.55 47.28
C THR A 256 -23.84 40.03 47.07
N ALA A 257 -24.36 39.98 45.84
CA ALA A 257 -25.75 40.31 45.53
C ALA A 257 -26.73 39.15 45.77
N GLU A 258 -26.27 37.89 45.75
CA GLU A 258 -27.07 36.71 46.11
C GLU A 258 -27.07 36.42 47.64
N ALA A 259 -26.24 37.12 48.41
CA ALA A 259 -26.11 36.95 49.87
C ALA A 259 -26.69 38.12 50.71
N ALA A 260 -27.43 39.05 50.10
CA ALA A 260 -28.15 40.15 50.76
C ALA A 260 -29.66 40.04 50.54
#